data_AF-A0A5C3DRP7-F1
#
_entry.id   AF-A0A5C3DRP7-F1
#
_cell.length_a   1.000
_cell.length_b   1.000
_cell.length_c   1.000
_cell.angle_alpha   90.00
_cell.angle_beta   90.00
_cell.angle_gamma   90.00
#
_symmetry.space_group_name_H-M   'P 1'
#
loop_
_entity.id
_entity.type
_entity.pdbx_description
1 polymer ?
#
loop_
_entity_poly.entity_id
_entity_poly.type
_entity_poly.pdbx_seq_one_letter_code
_entity_poly.pdbx_strand_id
1 'polypeptide(L)'
;MPTRRTRAAQKAHDHHDAAEEQVKVAESSSTAAPLLTTEVQFETTSSTATKPKGKSLAVRHQPLLPSETIQSSADASSSNSATLPQRDESTSPSSSTITMSDRQARLTLLRAKMASSTRANRQAILSEQSRSRTIASELKSSSSSRKLEKAEKLLEERDLLQSGQDVERHRNMHYSLEDSQAWDAKLEAKEKRKDHGPGDFGDAAERAYQRQLRSLKPERASETQDRHQDQLNYGSHIPTQDAIDRVVSHLNHERQIIQNRSRTRQDDPDAEINYINDSNKHFNKKLKRYYDKQTKEIRENLERGTAL
;
A
#
# COMPACT_ATOMS: atom_id res chain seq x y z
N MET A 1 -40.73 -4.07 7.62
CA MET A 1 -39.88 -3.18 6.80
C MET A 1 -38.52 -3.85 6.62
N PRO A 2 -38.15 -4.34 5.43
CA PRO A 2 -36.83 -4.92 5.25
C PRO A 2 -35.77 -3.81 5.16
N THR A 3 -34.64 -4.00 5.83
CA THR A 3 -33.54 -3.03 5.90
C THR A 3 -32.81 -2.90 4.57
N ARG A 4 -32.56 -1.67 4.13
CA ARG A 4 -31.93 -1.31 2.85
C ARG A 4 -30.49 -1.86 2.79
N ARG A 5 -30.23 -2.79 1.86
CA ARG A 5 -28.88 -3.34 1.62
C ARG A 5 -27.95 -2.26 1.05
N THR A 6 -26.70 -2.25 1.51
CA THR A 6 -25.69 -1.28 1.08
C THR A 6 -25.15 -1.61 -0.32
N ARG A 7 -24.75 -0.57 -1.07
CA ARG A 7 -24.27 -0.63 -2.47
C ARG A 7 -23.15 -1.64 -2.73
N ALA A 8 -22.36 -1.98 -1.70
CA ALA A 8 -21.32 -2.99 -1.80
C ALA A 8 -21.87 -4.42 -1.93
N ALA A 9 -23.03 -4.72 -1.31
CA ALA A 9 -23.69 -6.01 -1.41
C ALA A 9 -24.35 -6.25 -2.78
N GLN A 10 -24.70 -5.17 -3.50
CA GLN A 10 -25.31 -5.25 -4.82
C GLN A 10 -24.26 -5.60 -5.89
N LYS A 11 -23.06 -4.99 -5.80
CA LYS A 11 -21.94 -5.26 -6.72
C LYS A 11 -21.39 -6.70 -6.64
N ALA A 12 -21.56 -7.38 -5.50
CA ALA A 12 -21.11 -8.77 -5.34
C ALA A 12 -22.07 -9.78 -6.01
N HIS A 13 -23.34 -9.42 -6.23
CA HIS A 13 -24.31 -10.32 -6.84
C HIS A 13 -24.21 -10.31 -8.37
N ASP A 14 -23.95 -9.14 -8.97
CA ASP A 14 -23.85 -8.96 -10.43
C ASP A 14 -22.64 -9.67 -11.06
N HIS A 15 -21.61 -9.99 -10.28
CA HIS A 15 -20.43 -10.69 -10.78
C HIS A 15 -20.59 -12.22 -10.90
N HIS A 16 -21.65 -12.80 -10.34
CA HIS A 16 -21.90 -14.24 -10.45
C HIS A 16 -22.72 -14.64 -11.69
N ASP A 17 -23.50 -13.72 -12.27
CA ASP A 17 -24.37 -14.02 -13.43
C ASP A 17 -23.73 -13.76 -14.81
N ALA A 18 -22.51 -13.21 -14.87
CA ALA A 18 -21.84 -12.86 -16.13
C ALA A 18 -20.88 -13.92 -16.67
N ALA A 19 -20.84 -15.12 -16.07
CA ALA A 19 -19.86 -16.17 -16.40
C ALA A 19 -20.40 -17.32 -17.26
N GLU A 20 -21.63 -17.21 -17.79
CA GLU A 20 -22.18 -18.17 -18.74
C GLU A 20 -22.79 -17.43 -19.94
N GLU A 21 -21.99 -17.16 -20.99
CA GLU A 21 -22.45 -17.36 -22.37
C GLU A 21 -21.39 -17.05 -23.45
N GLN A 22 -21.36 -17.94 -24.46
CA GLN A 22 -21.07 -17.72 -25.88
C GLN A 22 -19.65 -17.93 -26.43
N VAL A 23 -19.50 -19.17 -26.94
CA VAL A 23 -18.70 -19.61 -28.09
C VAL A 23 -19.22 -18.96 -29.39
N LYS A 24 -18.32 -18.42 -30.25
CA LYS A 24 -18.56 -18.35 -31.71
C LYS A 24 -17.28 -18.17 -32.54
N VAL A 25 -17.35 -18.80 -33.72
CA VAL A 25 -16.33 -19.13 -34.73
C VAL A 25 -16.26 -18.04 -35.82
N ALA A 26 -15.07 -17.76 -36.37
CA ALA A 26 -14.80 -17.35 -37.77
C ALA A 26 -13.26 -17.25 -37.95
N GLU A 27 -12.59 -18.09 -38.73
CA GLU A 27 -12.46 -18.12 -40.20
C GLU A 27 -11.65 -16.97 -40.84
N SER A 28 -10.88 -17.40 -41.83
CA SER A 28 -9.66 -16.86 -42.42
C SER A 28 -9.85 -15.94 -43.62
N SER A 29 -8.90 -15.04 -43.86
CA SER A 29 -8.48 -14.69 -45.23
C SER A 29 -7.06 -14.11 -45.27
N SER A 30 -6.16 -14.83 -45.95
CA SER A 30 -4.79 -14.45 -46.30
C SER A 30 -4.73 -13.74 -47.66
N THR A 31 -3.79 -12.80 -47.82
CA THR A 31 -3.25 -12.40 -49.13
C THR A 31 -1.71 -12.34 -49.08
N ALA A 32 -1.12 -13.01 -50.08
CA ALA A 32 0.28 -13.26 -50.49
C ALA A 32 1.20 -12.02 -50.62
N ALA A 33 2.55 -12.04 -50.77
CA ALA A 33 3.69 -12.98 -50.69
C ALA A 33 5.01 -12.13 -50.92
N PRO A 34 6.16 -12.67 -51.39
CA PRO A 34 7.32 -13.16 -50.61
C PRO A 34 8.67 -12.43 -50.94
N LEU A 35 9.79 -12.85 -50.32
CA LEU A 35 11.23 -12.74 -50.73
C LEU A 35 12.10 -12.78 -49.43
N LEU A 36 13.31 -13.33 -49.30
CA LEU A 36 14.18 -14.25 -50.06
C LEU A 36 15.25 -14.68 -49.02
N THR A 37 15.61 -15.96 -48.97
CA THR A 37 16.64 -16.51 -48.08
C THR A 37 18.04 -16.28 -48.64
N THR A 38 18.98 -15.85 -47.79
CA THR A 38 20.43 -16.02 -48.04
C THR A 38 21.12 -16.44 -46.75
N GLU A 39 21.67 -17.65 -46.77
CA GLU A 39 22.59 -18.20 -45.78
C GLU A 39 23.93 -17.46 -45.81
N VAL A 40 24.47 -17.13 -44.64
CA VAL A 40 25.92 -16.95 -44.46
C VAL A 40 26.31 -17.56 -43.12
N GLN A 41 27.15 -18.60 -43.19
CA GLN A 41 27.86 -19.21 -42.08
C GLN A 41 28.98 -18.28 -41.61
N PHE A 42 29.14 -18.12 -40.29
CA PHE A 42 30.42 -17.78 -39.68
C PHE A 42 30.53 -18.47 -38.31
N GLU A 43 31.48 -19.40 -38.23
CA GLU A 43 32.04 -19.88 -36.98
C GLU A 43 32.90 -18.79 -36.34
N THR A 44 32.81 -18.61 -35.02
CA THR A 44 33.97 -18.39 -34.16
C THR A 44 33.60 -18.53 -32.70
N THR A 45 34.50 -19.24 -32.02
CA THR A 45 34.53 -19.62 -30.62
C THR A 45 34.61 -18.43 -29.65
N SER A 46 33.86 -18.47 -28.54
CA SER A 46 34.40 -18.00 -27.26
C SER A 46 33.65 -18.60 -26.06
N SER A 47 34.47 -19.18 -25.18
CA SER A 47 34.13 -19.80 -23.91
C SER A 47 33.62 -18.78 -22.89
N THR A 48 32.53 -19.10 -22.18
CA THR A 48 32.25 -18.50 -20.86
C THR A 48 32.19 -19.61 -19.81
N ALA A 49 33.15 -19.52 -18.87
CA ALA A 49 33.35 -20.44 -17.77
C ALA A 49 32.26 -20.27 -16.71
N THR A 50 31.62 -21.37 -16.32
CA THR A 50 30.72 -21.46 -15.17
C THR A 50 31.53 -21.89 -13.93
N LYS A 51 31.67 -20.99 -12.94
CA LYS A 51 32.18 -21.33 -11.60
C LYS A 51 31.01 -21.75 -10.68
N PRO A 52 31.16 -22.81 -9.87
CA PRO A 52 30.10 -23.29 -8.99
C PRO A 52 29.96 -22.43 -7.72
N LYS A 53 28.72 -22.14 -7.33
CA LYS A 53 28.35 -21.51 -6.06
C LYS A 53 28.76 -22.41 -4.89
N GLY A 54 29.66 -21.92 -4.05
CA GLY A 54 30.00 -22.51 -2.76
C GLY A 54 28.81 -22.51 -1.80
N LYS A 55 28.61 -23.63 -1.11
CA LYS A 55 27.68 -23.78 0.00
C LYS A 55 28.18 -22.93 1.17
N SER A 56 27.44 -21.87 1.53
CA SER A 56 27.68 -21.14 2.77
C SER A 56 27.18 -21.97 3.95
N LEU A 57 28.12 -22.31 4.82
CA LEU A 57 27.91 -22.89 6.14
C LEU A 57 27.10 -21.89 7.00
N ALA A 58 25.94 -22.30 7.51
CA ALA A 58 25.19 -21.51 8.49
C ALA A 58 25.87 -21.63 9.87
N VAL A 59 26.58 -20.59 10.30
CA VAL A 59 27.10 -20.48 11.66
C VAL A 59 25.94 -20.13 12.58
N ARG A 60 25.58 -21.08 13.43
CA ARG A 60 24.60 -20.95 14.50
C ARG A 60 25.35 -20.66 15.80
N HIS A 61 25.37 -19.42 16.25
CA HIS A 61 25.76 -19.07 17.62
C HIS A 61 24.72 -18.14 18.23
N GLN A 62 23.99 -18.67 19.20
CA GLN A 62 23.34 -17.90 20.26
C GLN A 62 24.30 -17.95 21.47
N PRO A 63 24.63 -16.82 22.12
CA PRO A 63 25.47 -16.83 23.31
C PRO A 63 24.66 -17.25 24.55
N LEU A 64 25.17 -18.23 25.30
CA LEU A 64 24.73 -18.51 26.66
C LEU A 64 25.19 -17.38 27.60
N LEU A 65 24.31 -16.95 28.49
CA LEU A 65 24.65 -16.20 29.70
C LEU A 65 24.53 -17.11 30.94
N PRO A 66 25.26 -16.81 32.04
CA PRO A 66 25.84 -17.80 32.95
C PRO A 66 24.97 -18.15 34.16
N SER A 67 25.20 -19.34 34.73
CA SER A 67 24.64 -19.76 36.01
C SER A 67 25.44 -19.18 37.18
N GLU A 68 24.77 -18.50 38.10
CA GLU A 68 25.28 -18.31 39.47
C GLU A 68 24.51 -19.18 40.47
N THR A 69 25.32 -19.71 41.37
CA THR A 69 25.10 -20.63 42.47
C THR A 69 24.20 -20.06 43.56
N ILE A 70 23.20 -20.84 44.03
CA ILE A 70 22.72 -20.76 45.41
C ILE A 70 22.56 -22.18 45.95
N GLN A 71 23.36 -22.50 46.97
CA GLN A 71 23.25 -23.71 47.77
C GLN A 71 22.20 -23.55 48.89
N SER A 72 21.67 -24.70 49.26
CA SER A 72 20.58 -25.04 50.18
C SER A 72 20.69 -24.61 51.65
N SER A 73 19.55 -24.44 52.32
CA SER A 73 19.30 -25.03 53.66
C SER A 73 17.79 -25.18 53.94
N ALA A 74 17.46 -26.16 54.77
CA ALA A 74 16.15 -26.79 54.96
C ALA A 74 15.28 -26.14 56.07
N ASP A 75 13.96 -26.37 56.01
CA ASP A 75 13.16 -27.20 56.95
C ASP A 75 11.73 -26.66 57.24
N ALA A 76 10.82 -27.60 57.57
CA ALA A 76 9.51 -27.47 58.22
C ALA A 76 8.21 -27.10 57.43
N SER A 77 7.47 -28.17 57.09
CA SER A 77 6.10 -28.50 57.56
C SER A 77 4.86 -27.62 57.27
N SER A 78 3.98 -28.21 56.45
CA SER A 78 2.50 -28.36 56.58
C SER A 78 1.55 -27.15 56.70
N SER A 79 0.65 -27.01 55.71
CA SER A 79 -0.80 -27.21 55.93
C SER A 79 -1.62 -27.18 54.62
N ASN A 80 -2.67 -28.00 54.61
CA ASN A 80 -3.49 -28.45 53.48
C ASN A 80 -4.54 -27.44 52.96
N SER A 81 -4.92 -27.57 51.68
CA SER A 81 -6.24 -28.09 51.21
C SER A 81 -6.82 -27.39 49.97
N ALA A 82 -7.76 -28.10 49.32
CA ALA A 82 -8.57 -27.78 48.12
C ALA A 82 -8.01 -28.31 46.78
N THR A 83 -8.11 -29.62 46.48
CA THR A 83 -9.28 -30.40 46.01
C THR A 83 -9.35 -30.50 44.48
N LEU A 84 -8.92 -31.65 43.95
CA LEU A 84 -9.23 -32.16 42.61
C LEU A 84 -10.31 -33.25 42.73
N PRO A 85 -11.25 -33.35 41.77
CA PRO A 85 -12.30 -34.36 41.80
C PRO A 85 -11.75 -35.75 41.47
N GLN A 86 -12.39 -36.72 42.14
CA GLN A 86 -12.08 -38.14 42.24
C GLN A 86 -11.94 -38.85 40.89
N ARG A 87 -10.97 -39.77 40.81
CA ARG A 87 -11.04 -40.94 39.93
C ARG A 87 -11.16 -42.16 40.83
N ASP A 88 -12.27 -42.86 40.65
CA ASP A 88 -12.60 -44.11 41.33
C ASP A 88 -11.50 -45.16 41.19
N GLU A 89 -11.28 -45.86 42.29
CA GLU A 89 -10.54 -47.12 42.31
C GLU A 89 -11.25 -48.17 41.45
N SER A 90 -10.48 -48.90 40.66
CA SER A 90 -10.42 -50.37 40.78
C SER A 90 -9.47 -50.98 39.76
N THR A 91 -8.73 -51.96 40.27
CA THR A 91 -7.95 -52.99 39.55
C THR A 91 -6.52 -52.61 39.19
N SER A 92 -5.59 -52.95 40.10
CA SER A 92 -4.25 -53.37 39.70
C SER A 92 -4.34 -54.57 38.76
N PRO A 93 -3.68 -54.55 37.60
CA PRO A 93 -3.10 -55.77 37.07
C PRO A 93 -1.69 -55.88 37.65
N SER A 94 -1.52 -56.92 38.45
CA SER A 94 -0.32 -57.75 38.56
C SER A 94 0.75 -57.52 37.48
N SER A 95 2.01 -57.63 37.90
CA SER A 95 3.23 -57.70 37.08
C SER A 95 3.18 -58.74 35.95
N SER A 96 2.40 -58.49 34.90
CA SER A 96 2.53 -59.17 33.62
C SER A 96 3.74 -58.58 32.91
N THR A 97 4.73 -59.42 32.60
CA THR A 97 5.89 -59.06 31.79
C THR A 97 5.41 -58.38 30.51
N ILE A 98 5.58 -57.05 30.43
CA ILE A 98 5.15 -56.24 29.29
C ILE A 98 5.63 -56.94 28.01
N THR A 99 4.71 -57.34 27.14
CA THR A 99 5.09 -58.09 25.95
C THR A 99 5.95 -57.20 25.05
N MET A 100 6.85 -57.76 24.24
CA MET A 100 7.68 -56.95 23.34
C MET A 100 6.83 -56.08 22.40
N SER A 101 5.64 -56.55 22.05
CA SER A 101 4.65 -55.80 21.27
C SER A 101 4.11 -54.58 22.02
N ASP A 102 3.74 -54.71 23.30
CA ASP A 102 3.26 -53.57 24.11
C ASP A 102 4.34 -52.51 24.33
N ARG A 103 5.60 -52.93 24.46
CA ARG A 103 6.75 -52.01 24.53
C ARG A 103 6.92 -51.25 23.23
N GLN A 104 6.80 -51.92 22.09
CA GLN A 104 6.86 -51.29 20.77
C GLN A 104 5.70 -50.33 20.55
N ALA A 105 4.48 -50.70 20.91
CA ALA A 105 3.30 -49.84 20.84
C ALA A 105 3.50 -48.58 21.70
N ARG A 106 3.95 -48.72 22.94
CA ARG A 106 4.27 -47.58 23.81
C ARG A 106 5.38 -46.68 23.24
N LEU A 107 6.38 -47.27 22.60
CA LEU A 107 7.45 -46.54 21.90
C LEU A 107 6.89 -45.76 20.69
N THR A 108 6.03 -46.38 19.89
CA THR A 108 5.39 -45.70 18.74
C THR A 108 4.51 -44.53 19.20
N LEU A 109 3.75 -44.69 20.29
CA LEU A 109 2.97 -43.61 20.89
C LEU A 109 3.87 -42.48 21.40
N LEU A 110 5.01 -42.82 22.02
CA LEU A 110 5.98 -41.83 22.46
C LEU A 110 6.60 -41.08 21.27
N ARG A 111 6.98 -41.79 20.21
CA ARG A 111 7.47 -41.18 18.96
C ARG A 111 6.41 -40.30 18.31
N ALA A 112 5.15 -40.73 18.28
CA ALA A 112 4.03 -39.94 17.77
C ALA A 112 3.83 -38.66 18.60
N LYS A 113 3.90 -38.76 19.94
CA LYS A 113 3.81 -37.61 20.85
C LYS A 113 4.98 -36.64 20.70
N MET A 114 6.20 -37.14 20.49
CA MET A 114 7.37 -36.29 20.20
C MET A 114 7.27 -35.64 18.82
N ALA A 115 6.73 -36.34 17.82
CA ALA A 115 6.49 -35.78 16.50
C ALA A 115 5.41 -34.70 16.53
N SER A 116 4.33 -34.90 17.30
CA SER A 116 3.26 -33.91 17.44
C SER A 116 3.74 -32.64 18.16
N SER A 117 4.53 -32.77 19.23
CA SER A 117 5.10 -31.60 19.92
C SER A 117 6.08 -30.84 19.04
N THR A 118 6.94 -31.54 18.29
CA THR A 118 7.89 -30.91 17.36
C THR A 118 7.15 -30.17 16.25
N ARG A 119 6.08 -30.75 15.69
CA ARG A 119 5.23 -30.09 14.69
C ARG A 119 4.50 -28.88 15.26
N ALA A 120 3.92 -29.00 16.46
CA ALA A 120 3.25 -27.89 17.14
C ALA A 120 4.20 -26.72 17.43
N ASN A 121 5.41 -27.00 17.92
CA ASN A 121 6.43 -25.98 18.15
C ASN A 121 6.86 -25.30 16.85
N ARG A 122 7.07 -26.07 15.78
CA ARG A 122 7.38 -25.51 14.46
C ARG A 122 6.24 -24.63 13.94
N GLN A 123 5.00 -25.06 14.10
CA GLN A 123 3.83 -24.28 13.71
C GLN A 123 3.72 -22.98 14.53
N ALA A 124 3.97 -23.03 15.84
CA ALA A 124 3.99 -21.86 16.70
C ALA A 124 5.04 -20.83 16.25
N ILE A 125 6.28 -21.28 16.00
CA ILE A 125 7.36 -20.41 15.49
C ILE A 125 6.97 -19.77 14.15
N LEU A 126 6.40 -20.55 13.22
CA LEU A 126 5.96 -20.03 11.93
C LEU A 126 4.79 -19.04 12.08
N SER A 127 3.86 -19.31 12.99
CA SER A 127 2.74 -18.40 13.27
C SER A 127 3.22 -17.08 13.88
N GLU A 128 4.21 -17.11 14.77
CA GLU A 128 4.82 -15.92 15.36
C GLU A 128 5.63 -15.11 14.32
N GLN A 129 6.37 -15.80 13.45
CA GLN A 129 7.03 -15.17 12.30
C GLN A 129 6.01 -14.55 11.33
N SER A 130 4.87 -15.19 11.11
CA SER A 130 3.79 -14.62 10.29
C SER A 130 3.17 -13.39 10.96
N ARG A 131 2.90 -13.44 12.27
CA ARG A 131 2.33 -12.35 13.06
C ARG A 131 3.26 -11.14 13.14
N SER A 132 4.55 -11.36 13.36
CA SER A 132 5.54 -10.27 13.36
C SER A 132 5.65 -9.60 11.99
N ARG A 133 5.57 -10.38 10.89
CA ARG A 133 5.51 -9.83 9.52
C ARG A 133 4.23 -9.02 9.27
N THR A 134 3.07 -9.50 9.70
CA THR A 134 1.82 -8.75 9.54
C THR A 134 1.84 -7.46 10.34
N ILE A 135 2.29 -7.49 11.60
CA ILE A 135 2.44 -6.29 12.44
C ILE A 135 3.42 -5.31 11.79
N ALA A 136 4.58 -5.77 11.31
CA ALA A 136 5.54 -4.90 10.62
C ALA A 136 4.96 -4.27 9.35
N SER A 137 4.16 -5.02 8.58
CA SER A 137 3.48 -4.50 7.39
C SER A 137 2.38 -3.50 7.73
N GLU A 138 1.67 -3.72 8.83
CA GLU A 138 0.59 -2.87 9.30
C GLU A 138 1.14 -1.55 9.84
N LEU A 139 2.18 -1.59 10.67
CA LEU A 139 2.88 -0.39 11.16
C LEU A 139 3.53 0.41 10.02
N LYS A 140 3.99 -0.25 8.97
CA LYS A 140 4.53 0.42 7.77
C LYS A 140 3.43 1.07 6.91
N SER A 141 2.18 0.63 7.04
CA SER A 141 1.07 1.24 6.34
C SER A 141 0.71 2.58 6.98
N SER A 142 0.92 3.67 6.25
CA SER A 142 0.58 5.03 6.70
C SER A 142 -0.91 5.18 7.07
N SER A 143 -1.79 4.36 6.47
CA SER A 143 -3.20 4.32 6.85
C SER A 143 -3.41 3.71 8.23
N SER A 144 -2.65 2.66 8.59
CA SER A 144 -2.75 2.06 9.92
C SER A 144 -2.16 2.99 10.98
N SER A 145 -1.00 3.62 10.72
CA SER A 145 -0.43 4.65 11.62
C SER A 145 -1.47 5.74 11.93
N ARG A 146 -2.11 6.31 10.90
CA ARG A 146 -3.15 7.33 11.09
C ARG A 146 -4.38 6.82 11.84
N LYS A 147 -4.72 5.54 11.74
CA LYS A 147 -5.83 4.93 12.49
C LYS A 147 -5.45 4.72 13.96
N LEU A 148 -4.23 4.25 14.22
CA LEU A 148 -3.69 4.07 15.56
C LEU A 148 -3.56 5.41 16.29
N GLU A 149 -2.98 6.42 15.66
CA GLU A 149 -2.88 7.78 16.23
C GLU A 149 -4.26 8.38 16.54
N LYS A 150 -5.27 8.10 15.71
CA LYS A 150 -6.65 8.53 15.99
C LYS A 150 -7.26 7.76 17.16
N ALA A 151 -7.03 6.46 17.24
CA ALA A 151 -7.52 5.63 18.33
C ALA A 151 -6.87 6.03 19.67
N GLU A 152 -5.57 6.32 19.66
CA GLU A 152 -4.82 6.83 20.81
C GLU A 152 -5.39 8.17 21.28
N LYS A 153 -5.56 9.14 20.37
CA LYS A 153 -6.17 10.45 20.70
C LYS A 153 -7.58 10.32 21.28
N LEU A 154 -8.39 9.41 20.75
CA LEU A 154 -9.74 9.16 21.27
C LEU A 154 -9.73 8.52 22.66
N LEU A 155 -8.77 7.62 22.91
CA LEU A 155 -8.60 6.99 24.22
C LEU A 155 -8.11 8.03 25.25
N GLU A 156 -7.15 8.84 24.88
CA GLU A 156 -6.64 9.95 25.70
C GLU A 156 -7.74 10.95 26.02
N GLU A 157 -8.55 11.36 25.03
CA GLU A 157 -9.72 12.22 25.25
C GLU A 157 -10.71 11.60 26.25
N ARG A 158 -11.00 10.30 26.12
CA ARG A 158 -11.86 9.58 27.09
C ARG A 158 -11.27 9.65 28.49
N ASP A 159 -9.98 9.41 28.65
CA ASP A 159 -9.30 9.38 29.95
C ASP A 159 -9.26 10.78 30.60
N LEU A 160 -9.06 11.82 29.79
CA LEU A 160 -9.11 13.22 30.23
C LEU A 160 -10.52 13.62 30.67
N LEU A 161 -11.55 13.24 29.91
CA LEU A 161 -12.95 13.48 30.29
C LEU A 161 -13.33 12.71 31.56
N GLN A 162 -12.88 11.46 31.71
CA GLN A 162 -13.12 10.65 32.91
C GLN A 162 -12.41 11.22 34.14
N SER A 163 -11.23 11.81 33.96
CA SER A 163 -10.51 12.52 35.04
C SER A 163 -11.03 13.94 35.30
N GLY A 164 -11.98 14.42 34.51
CA GLY A 164 -12.58 15.76 34.64
C GLY A 164 -11.66 16.91 34.19
N GLN A 165 -10.62 16.60 33.41
CA GLN A 165 -9.73 17.60 32.84
C GLN A 165 -10.30 18.17 31.54
N ASP A 166 -10.01 19.44 31.26
CA ASP A 166 -10.39 20.07 30.00
C ASP A 166 -9.46 19.58 28.87
N VAL A 167 -10.08 18.90 27.89
CA VAL A 167 -9.40 18.26 26.74
C VAL A 167 -8.66 19.29 25.90
N GLU A 168 -9.28 20.44 25.64
CA GLU A 168 -8.69 21.48 24.79
C GLU A 168 -7.48 22.10 25.51
N ARG A 169 -7.61 22.41 26.80
CA ARG A 169 -6.49 22.92 27.60
C ARG A 169 -5.30 21.96 27.61
N HIS A 170 -5.54 20.64 27.78
CA HIS A 170 -4.48 19.64 27.71
C HIS A 170 -3.81 19.64 26.33
N ARG A 171 -4.60 19.64 25.25
CA ARG A 171 -4.10 19.69 23.87
C ARG A 171 -3.30 20.95 23.57
N ASN A 172 -3.76 22.12 24.04
CA ASN A 172 -3.08 23.39 23.85
C ASN A 172 -1.71 23.44 24.54
N MET A 173 -1.50 22.71 25.65
CA MET A 173 -0.19 22.62 26.30
C MET A 173 0.84 21.88 25.45
N HIS A 174 0.41 21.00 24.54
CA HIS A 174 1.29 20.25 23.64
C HIS A 174 1.63 21.00 22.35
N TYR A 175 0.99 22.14 22.08
CA TYR A 175 1.31 22.96 20.89
C TYR A 175 2.39 23.97 21.20
N SER A 176 3.59 23.77 20.62
CA SER A 176 4.64 24.77 20.65
C SER A 176 4.36 25.91 19.67
N LEU A 177 4.93 27.08 19.93
CA LEU A 177 4.86 28.23 19.02
C LEU A 177 5.48 27.89 17.66
N GLU A 178 6.60 27.17 17.65
CA GLU A 178 7.31 26.74 16.45
C GLU A 178 6.47 25.79 15.60
N ASP A 179 5.74 24.87 16.23
CA ASP A 179 4.85 23.93 15.53
C ASP A 179 3.69 24.66 14.87
N SER A 180 3.13 25.66 15.55
CA SER A 180 2.08 26.52 15.01
C SER A 180 2.59 27.34 13.83
N GLN A 181 3.77 27.96 13.95
CA GLN A 181 4.40 28.71 12.85
C GLN A 181 4.74 27.82 11.65
N ALA A 182 5.26 26.62 11.89
CA ALA A 182 5.56 25.67 10.81
C ALA A 182 4.28 25.19 10.12
N TRP A 183 3.19 25.02 10.87
CA TRP A 183 1.87 24.69 10.33
C TRP A 183 1.30 25.82 9.48
N ASP A 184 1.37 27.06 9.96
CA ASP A 184 0.90 28.24 9.23
C ASP A 184 1.73 28.47 7.96
N ALA A 185 3.06 28.36 8.04
CA ALA A 185 3.94 28.42 6.88
C ALA A 185 3.64 27.33 5.85
N LYS A 186 3.26 26.13 6.30
CA LYS A 186 2.83 25.03 5.41
C LYS A 186 1.51 25.33 4.73
N LEU A 187 0.54 25.90 5.44
CA LEU A 187 -0.75 26.33 4.89
C LEU A 187 -0.56 27.46 3.89
N GLU A 188 0.21 28.48 4.24
CA GLU A 188 0.52 29.60 3.36
C GLU A 188 1.24 29.12 2.08
N ALA A 189 2.22 28.24 2.21
CA ALA A 189 2.88 27.65 1.05
C ALA A 189 1.91 26.80 0.21
N LYS A 190 0.88 26.19 0.82
CA LYS A 190 -0.15 25.43 0.08
C LYS A 190 -1.10 26.38 -0.66
N GLU A 191 -1.52 27.48 -0.05
CA GLU A 191 -2.33 28.51 -0.70
C GLU A 191 -1.56 29.15 -1.86
N LYS A 192 -0.28 29.49 -1.68
CA LYS A 192 0.58 30.00 -2.79
C LYS A 192 0.67 29.04 -3.98
N ARG A 193 0.59 27.72 -3.75
CA ARG A 193 0.61 26.69 -4.81
C ARG A 193 -0.74 26.45 -5.47
N LYS A 194 -1.83 26.88 -4.83
CA LYS A 194 -3.18 26.68 -5.34
C LYS A 194 -3.35 27.47 -6.63
N ASP A 195 -4.04 26.87 -7.59
CA ASP A 195 -4.39 27.58 -8.81
C ASP A 195 -5.52 28.56 -8.52
N HIS A 196 -5.24 29.85 -8.72
CA HIS A 196 -6.20 30.93 -8.50
C HIS A 196 -7.11 31.17 -9.72
N GLY A 197 -6.96 30.36 -10.77
CA GLY A 197 -7.77 30.42 -11.99
C GLY A 197 -6.96 30.93 -13.18
N PRO A 198 -7.63 31.30 -14.29
CA PRO A 198 -6.96 31.82 -15.47
C PRO A 198 -6.31 33.18 -15.18
N GLY A 199 -5.02 33.16 -14.86
CA GLY A 199 -4.17 34.35 -14.76
C GLY A 199 -3.45 34.64 -16.08
N ASP A 200 -2.37 35.42 -16.00
CA ASP A 200 -1.44 35.62 -17.12
C ASP A 200 -0.70 34.32 -17.48
N PHE A 201 -0.35 34.15 -18.74
CA PHE A 201 0.43 33.01 -19.21
C PHE A 201 1.81 32.95 -18.54
N GLY A 202 2.36 34.10 -18.14
CA GLY A 202 3.59 34.20 -17.35
C GLY A 202 3.50 33.50 -15.99
N ASP A 203 2.47 33.79 -15.20
CA ASP A 203 2.23 33.16 -13.88
C ASP A 203 2.01 31.64 -14.01
N ALA A 204 1.27 31.21 -15.04
CA ALA A 204 1.08 29.78 -15.32
C ALA A 204 2.41 29.08 -15.67
N ALA A 205 3.29 29.76 -16.43
CA ALA A 205 4.62 29.25 -16.77
C ALA A 205 5.54 29.21 -15.54
N GLU A 206 5.52 30.25 -14.70
CA GLU A 206 6.29 30.29 -13.44
C GLU A 206 5.87 29.15 -12.51
N ARG A 207 4.57 28.93 -12.32
CA ARG A 207 4.05 27.83 -11.51
C ARG A 207 4.49 26.47 -12.04
N ALA A 208 4.50 26.29 -13.36
CA ALA A 208 4.98 25.07 -13.98
C ALA A 208 6.49 24.87 -13.76
N TYR A 209 7.28 25.91 -13.92
CA TYR A 209 8.71 25.90 -13.67
C TYR A 209 9.04 25.58 -12.20
N GLN A 210 8.39 26.25 -11.25
CA GLN A 210 8.57 25.97 -9.81
C GLN A 210 8.18 24.53 -9.44
N ARG A 211 7.16 23.94 -10.09
CA ARG A 211 6.81 22.53 -9.92
C ARG A 211 7.93 21.63 -10.47
N GLN A 212 8.46 21.93 -11.64
CA GLN A 212 9.56 21.18 -12.26
C GLN A 212 10.81 21.22 -11.38
N LEU A 213 11.21 22.40 -10.90
CA LEU A 213 12.34 22.57 -9.97
C LEU A 213 12.22 21.70 -8.71
N ARG A 214 11.01 21.53 -8.17
CA ARG A 214 10.79 20.66 -7.01
C ARG A 214 10.93 19.17 -7.32
N SER A 215 10.63 18.77 -8.55
CA SER A 215 10.75 17.38 -8.99
C SER A 215 12.20 17.00 -9.30
N LEU A 216 13.03 17.96 -9.70
CA LEU A 216 14.44 17.78 -9.99
C LEU A 216 15.22 17.63 -8.68
N LYS A 217 15.89 16.49 -8.52
CA LYS A 217 16.80 16.24 -7.39
C LYS A 217 18.23 16.38 -7.89
N PRO A 218 18.99 17.42 -7.48
CA PRO A 218 20.36 17.60 -7.92
C PRO A 218 21.27 16.54 -7.29
N GLU A 219 22.09 15.89 -8.12
CA GLU A 219 23.15 14.98 -7.67
C GLU A 219 24.38 15.80 -7.29
N ARG A 220 24.45 16.24 -6.04
CA ARG A 220 25.52 17.12 -5.56
C ARG A 220 26.95 16.58 -5.71
N ALA A 221 27.12 15.27 -5.82
CA ALA A 221 28.45 14.64 -5.74
C ALA A 221 29.22 14.61 -7.07
N SER A 222 28.54 14.38 -8.19
CA SER A 222 29.16 14.42 -9.53
C SER A 222 29.43 15.87 -9.96
N GLU A 223 28.50 16.76 -9.64
CA GLU A 223 28.52 18.15 -10.09
C GLU A 223 29.69 18.96 -9.52
N THR A 224 30.16 18.67 -8.30
CA THR A 224 31.32 19.37 -7.71
C THR A 224 32.62 19.06 -8.42
N GLN A 225 32.76 17.87 -9.00
CA GLN A 225 34.00 17.42 -9.64
C GLN A 225 34.13 17.95 -11.07
N ASP A 226 33.03 17.93 -11.82
CA ASP A 226 32.96 18.44 -13.19
C ASP A 226 33.02 19.99 -13.21
N ARG A 227 32.44 20.67 -12.20
CA ARG A 227 32.46 22.14 -12.09
C ARG A 227 33.85 22.76 -11.99
N HIS A 228 34.84 22.05 -11.47
CA HIS A 228 36.20 22.59 -11.37
C HIS A 228 36.95 22.52 -12.70
N GLN A 229 36.55 21.66 -13.64
CA GLN A 229 37.21 21.49 -14.93
C GLN A 229 36.56 22.30 -16.06
N ASP A 230 35.25 22.52 -16.01
CA ASP A 230 34.48 23.11 -17.13
C ASP A 230 34.24 24.63 -17.06
N GLN A 231 34.89 25.37 -16.14
CA GLN A 231 34.56 26.78 -15.86
C GLN A 231 34.69 27.76 -17.05
N LEU A 232 35.43 27.37 -18.10
CA LEU A 232 35.66 28.22 -19.29
C LEU A 232 35.32 27.52 -20.62
N ASN A 233 34.84 26.27 -20.59
CA ASN A 233 34.63 25.47 -21.78
C ASN A 233 33.14 25.44 -22.17
N TYR A 234 32.70 26.44 -22.95
CA TYR A 234 31.34 26.51 -23.48
C TYR A 234 31.26 25.79 -24.84
N GLY A 235 30.27 24.92 -25.02
CA GLY A 235 29.98 24.25 -26.30
C GLY A 235 30.68 22.91 -26.54
N SER A 236 31.56 22.47 -25.64
CA SER A 236 32.22 21.15 -25.69
C SER A 236 31.57 20.11 -24.75
N HIS A 237 30.55 20.50 -23.99
CA HIS A 237 29.88 19.62 -23.04
C HIS A 237 29.08 18.52 -23.78
N ILE A 238 29.52 17.27 -23.62
CA ILE A 238 28.82 16.09 -24.09
C ILE A 238 28.17 15.44 -22.87
N PRO A 239 26.85 15.59 -22.67
CA PRO A 239 26.18 15.05 -21.50
C PRO A 239 26.27 13.52 -21.48
N THR A 240 26.31 12.95 -20.28
CA THR A 240 26.25 11.50 -20.10
C THR A 240 24.90 10.96 -20.56
N GLN A 241 24.88 9.71 -21.06
CA GLN A 241 23.62 9.08 -21.51
C GLN A 241 22.57 9.04 -20.39
N ASP A 242 22.98 8.81 -19.14
CA ASP A 242 22.10 8.85 -17.99
C ASP A 242 21.51 10.25 -17.72
N ALA A 243 22.27 11.33 -17.94
CA ALA A 243 21.73 12.68 -17.87
C ALA A 243 20.67 12.93 -18.96
N ILE A 244 20.90 12.44 -20.18
CA ILE A 244 19.94 12.52 -21.29
C ILE A 244 18.66 11.76 -20.95
N ASP A 245 18.78 10.52 -20.48
CA ASP A 245 17.63 9.67 -20.13
C ASP A 245 16.76 10.30 -19.02
N ARG A 246 17.39 10.93 -18.02
CA ARG A 246 16.67 11.67 -16.97
C ARG A 246 15.87 12.84 -17.54
N VAL A 247 16.45 13.61 -18.45
CA VAL A 247 15.74 14.71 -19.13
C VAL A 247 14.59 14.20 -19.97
N VAL A 248 14.81 13.16 -20.77
CA VAL A 248 13.76 12.56 -21.62
C VAL A 248 12.60 12.02 -20.76
N SER A 249 12.92 11.31 -19.67
CA SER A 249 11.94 10.84 -18.71
C SER A 249 11.12 11.99 -18.11
N HIS A 250 11.78 13.07 -17.69
CA HIS A 250 11.12 14.26 -17.16
C HIS A 250 10.20 14.94 -18.19
N LEU A 251 10.64 15.09 -19.45
CA LEU A 251 9.84 15.67 -20.51
C LEU A 251 8.60 14.83 -20.84
N ASN A 252 8.73 13.51 -20.86
CA ASN A 252 7.60 12.61 -21.05
C ASN A 252 6.61 12.69 -19.89
N HIS A 253 7.10 12.82 -18.65
CA HIS A 253 6.26 13.03 -17.48
C HIS A 253 5.48 14.36 -17.56
N GLU A 254 6.14 15.46 -17.92
CA GLU A 254 5.47 16.76 -18.10
C GLU A 254 4.44 16.72 -19.23
N ARG A 255 4.73 16.02 -20.34
CA ARG A 255 3.75 15.80 -21.42
C ARG A 255 2.51 15.07 -20.91
N GLN A 256 2.67 14.04 -20.08
CA GLN A 256 1.54 13.34 -19.47
C GLN A 256 0.72 14.25 -18.53
N ILE A 257 1.38 15.10 -17.73
CA ILE A 257 0.69 16.07 -16.88
C ILE A 257 -0.15 17.02 -17.73
N ILE A 258 0.41 17.55 -18.81
CA ILE A 258 -0.28 18.48 -19.72
C ILE A 258 -1.48 17.81 -20.38
N GLN A 259 -1.35 16.56 -20.82
CA GLN A 259 -2.46 15.78 -21.39
C GLN A 259 -3.58 15.58 -20.36
N ASN A 260 -3.21 15.27 -19.12
CA ASN A 260 -4.15 14.99 -18.04
C ASN A 260 -4.71 16.25 -17.36
N ARG A 261 -4.34 17.46 -17.79
CA ARG A 261 -4.81 18.73 -17.18
C ARG A 261 -6.33 18.91 -17.33
N SER A 262 -6.88 18.47 -18.46
CA SER A 262 -8.30 18.56 -18.75
C SER A 262 -8.99 17.29 -18.27
N ARG A 263 -9.56 17.34 -17.07
CA ARG A 263 -10.32 16.20 -16.55
C ARG A 263 -11.72 16.16 -17.15
N THR A 264 -12.06 15.06 -17.82
CA THR A 264 -13.43 14.78 -18.24
C THR A 264 -14.34 14.68 -17.02
N ARG A 265 -15.48 15.37 -17.06
CA ARG A 265 -16.55 15.21 -16.07
C ARG A 265 -17.49 14.14 -16.60
N GLN A 266 -17.76 13.11 -15.79
CA GLN A 266 -18.79 12.13 -16.13
C GLN A 266 -20.15 12.83 -16.22
N ASP A 267 -20.95 12.40 -17.18
CA ASP A 267 -22.31 12.91 -17.32
C ASP A 267 -23.24 12.16 -16.39
N ASP A 268 -24.18 12.88 -15.78
CA ASP A 268 -25.22 12.28 -14.95
C ASP A 268 -26.20 11.54 -15.86
N PRO A 269 -26.45 10.22 -15.65
CA PRO A 269 -27.32 9.43 -16.51
C PRO A 269 -28.80 9.85 -16.43
N ASP A 270 -29.18 10.48 -15.32
CA ASP A 270 -30.55 10.94 -15.07
C ASP A 270 -30.80 12.38 -15.55
N ALA A 271 -29.78 13.06 -16.09
CA ALA A 271 -29.94 14.42 -16.59
C ALA A 271 -30.68 14.45 -17.92
N GLU A 272 -31.58 15.42 -18.10
CA GLU A 272 -32.33 15.60 -19.33
C GLU A 272 -31.38 15.84 -20.53
N ILE A 273 -31.54 15.01 -21.56
CA ILE A 273 -30.71 15.07 -22.77
C ILE A 273 -31.23 16.21 -23.65
N ASN A 274 -30.54 17.34 -23.60
CA ASN A 274 -30.87 18.53 -24.39
C ASN A 274 -30.03 18.66 -25.68
N TYR A 275 -29.40 17.58 -26.16
CA TYR A 275 -28.50 17.60 -27.31
C TYR A 275 -28.70 16.38 -28.21
N ILE A 276 -28.40 16.55 -29.51
CA ILE A 276 -28.48 15.48 -30.51
C ILE A 276 -27.09 14.92 -30.86
N ASN A 277 -26.06 15.79 -30.90
CA ASN A 277 -24.67 15.39 -31.18
C ASN A 277 -23.70 15.97 -30.13
N ASP A 278 -22.45 15.48 -30.12
CA ASP A 278 -21.44 15.92 -29.15
C ASP A 278 -21.08 17.40 -29.30
N SER A 279 -21.03 17.93 -30.52
CA SER A 279 -20.77 19.35 -30.75
C SER A 279 -21.86 20.24 -30.15
N ASN A 280 -23.13 19.85 -30.27
CA ASN A 280 -24.30 20.51 -29.69
C ASN A 280 -24.25 20.38 -28.16
N LYS A 281 -23.85 19.24 -27.61
CA LYS A 281 -23.60 19.09 -26.17
C LYS A 281 -22.57 20.09 -25.64
N HIS A 282 -21.44 20.22 -26.33
CA HIS A 282 -20.40 21.18 -25.96
C HIS A 282 -20.87 22.63 -26.09
N PHE A 283 -21.64 22.93 -27.14
CA PHE A 283 -22.25 24.24 -27.35
C PHE A 283 -23.27 24.58 -26.26
N ASN A 284 -24.20 23.67 -25.95
CA ASN A 284 -25.16 23.84 -24.86
C ASN A 284 -24.46 23.96 -23.50
N LYS A 285 -23.38 23.22 -23.26
CA LYS A 285 -22.54 23.38 -22.07
C LYS A 285 -21.84 24.74 -22.03
N LYS A 286 -21.46 25.30 -23.18
CA LYS A 286 -20.94 26.67 -23.28
C LYS A 286 -22.02 27.67 -22.92
N LEU A 287 -23.21 27.58 -23.52
CA LEU A 287 -24.35 28.43 -23.20
C LEU A 287 -24.69 28.39 -21.70
N LYS A 288 -24.73 27.19 -21.11
CA LYS A 288 -24.98 27.01 -19.68
C LYS A 288 -24.00 27.81 -18.81
N ARG A 289 -22.70 27.81 -19.14
CA ARG A 289 -21.68 28.56 -18.36
C ARG A 289 -21.91 30.07 -18.35
N TYR A 290 -22.41 30.65 -19.43
CA TYR A 290 -22.58 32.11 -19.56
C TYR A 290 -23.98 32.57 -19.14
N TYR A 291 -25.02 31.83 -19.52
CA TYR A 291 -26.40 32.30 -19.44
C TYR A 291 -27.21 31.68 -18.30
N ASP A 292 -26.80 30.55 -17.71
CA ASP A 292 -27.60 29.90 -16.65
C ASP A 292 -27.88 30.79 -15.45
N LYS A 293 -26.96 31.74 -15.16
CA LYS A 293 -27.17 32.71 -14.08
C LYS A 293 -28.37 33.63 -14.37
N GLN A 294 -28.64 33.94 -15.63
CA GLN A 294 -29.71 34.85 -16.06
C GLN A 294 -30.99 34.10 -16.42
N THR A 295 -30.88 32.88 -16.97
CA THR A 295 -32.03 32.10 -17.46
C THR A 295 -32.58 31.11 -16.44
N LYS A 296 -32.14 31.18 -15.18
CA LYS A 296 -32.57 30.28 -14.11
C LYS A 296 -34.08 30.31 -13.90
N GLU A 297 -34.67 31.50 -13.83
CA GLU A 297 -36.13 31.68 -13.65
C GLU A 297 -36.92 31.12 -14.84
N ILE A 298 -36.45 31.34 -16.06
CA ILE A 298 -37.10 30.81 -17.28
C ILE A 298 -37.09 29.28 -17.25
N ARG A 299 -35.98 28.66 -16.82
CA ARG A 299 -35.88 27.21 -16.68
C ARG A 299 -36.83 26.68 -15.60
N GLU A 300 -36.83 27.30 -14.42
CA GLU A 300 -37.73 26.91 -13.33
C GLU A 300 -39.21 27.04 -13.75
N ASN A 301 -39.56 28.07 -14.53
CA ASN A 301 -40.91 28.24 -15.08
C ASN A 301 -41.27 27.17 -16.11
N LEU A 302 -40.32 26.77 -16.96
CA LEU A 302 -40.52 25.65 -17.90
C LEU A 302 -40.74 24.34 -17.15
N GLU A 303 -39.93 24.06 -16.13
CA GLU A 303 -40.06 22.86 -15.28
C GLU A 303 -41.35 22.88 -14.45
N ARG A 304 -41.84 24.06 -14.07
CA ARG A 304 -43.12 24.27 -13.35
C ARG A 304 -44.35 24.23 -14.27
N GLY A 305 -44.17 24.18 -15.60
CA GLY A 305 -45.25 24.11 -16.56
C GLY A 305 -45.82 25.47 -16.95
N THR A 306 -44.97 26.35 -17.51
CA THR A 306 -45.30 27.58 -18.26
C THR A 306 -46.47 28.40 -17.73
N ALA A 307 -46.64 28.47 -16.41
CA ALA A 307 -47.59 29.36 -15.77
C ALA A 307 -46.89 30.72 -15.63
N LEU A 308 -47.30 31.70 -16.44
CA LEU A 308 -46.96 33.11 -16.28
C LEU A 308 -47.54 33.64 -14.97
#